data_AF-A0A1T0AV22-F1
#
_entry.id   AF-A0A1T0AV22-F1
#
_cell.length_a   1.000
_cell.length_b   1.000
_cell.length_c   1.000
_cell.angle_alpha   90.00
_cell.angle_beta   90.00
_cell.angle_gamma   90.00
#
_symmetry.space_group_name_H-M   'P 1'
#
loop_
_entity.id
_entity.type
_entity.pdbx_description
1 polymer ?
#
loop_
_entity_poly.entity_id
_entity_poly.type
_entity_poly.pdbx_seq_one_letter_code
_entity_poly.pdbx_strand_id
1 'polypeptide(L)'
;MWTIFNIAFQQVEKKAKRLFFKTKKEISFSSFEDIRIYSEQLPNFEKEFNTIIKIWLPDIVYDCIQRQKGVGFLGFSNAEIIRNILIIHCYGFSAFQQIRGRNKSTPSQQEKESNKLYSRSIEWENDQLGKNVNGVKISCHTKLKEDLQRLADLRELSLGEYIRKVITTHCLGNGFIPFDEALSSQEVELRNKIIRDFLAQE
;
A
#
# COMPACT_ATOMS: atom_id res chain seq x y z
N MET A 1 3.73 14.35 -3.57
CA MET A 1 4.95 13.88 -4.26
C MET A 1 4.94 12.35 -4.30
N TRP A 2 4.09 11.76 -5.14
CA TRP A 2 4.05 10.31 -5.43
C TRP A 2 3.66 10.14 -6.90
N THR A 3 4.47 10.70 -7.79
CA THR A 3 4.45 10.36 -9.20
C THR A 3 5.20 9.06 -9.35
N ILE A 4 4.44 7.98 -9.46
CA ILE A 4 4.86 6.72 -10.07
C ILE A 4 5.59 7.12 -11.36
N PHE A 5 6.89 6.81 -11.46
CA PHE A 5 7.63 7.04 -12.70
C PHE A 5 6.94 6.22 -13.79
N ASN A 6 6.44 6.96 -14.78
CA ASN A 6 5.21 6.66 -15.47
C ASN A 6 5.47 6.04 -16.85
N ILE A 7 6.42 5.09 -16.93
CA ILE A 7 6.70 4.36 -18.18
C ILE A 7 5.68 3.22 -18.36
N ALA A 8 5.12 2.68 -17.26
CA ALA A 8 4.04 1.69 -17.29
C ALA A 8 2.64 2.28 -17.59
N PHE A 9 2.46 3.60 -17.55
CA PHE A 9 1.13 4.24 -17.65
C PHE A 9 0.42 3.95 -18.96
N GLN A 10 1.14 4.04 -20.09
CA GLN A 10 0.55 3.84 -21.41
C GLN A 10 0.11 2.39 -21.64
N GLN A 11 0.83 1.43 -21.07
CA GLN A 11 0.47 0.01 -21.15
C GLN A 11 -0.73 -0.31 -20.25
N VAL A 12 -0.74 0.25 -19.03
CA VAL A 12 -1.87 0.13 -18.09
C VAL A 12 -3.12 0.81 -18.65
N GLU A 13 -3.01 1.97 -19.30
CA GLU A 13 -4.16 2.69 -19.87
C GLU A 13 -4.81 1.91 -21.02
N LYS A 14 -4.02 1.31 -21.92
CA LYS A 14 -4.53 0.44 -22.99
C LYS A 14 -5.23 -0.80 -22.44
N LYS A 15 -4.71 -1.40 -21.37
CA LYS A 15 -5.34 -2.57 -20.70
C LYS A 15 -6.59 -2.17 -19.89
N ALA A 16 -6.56 -1.03 -19.21
CA ALA A 16 -7.71 -0.47 -18.50
C ALA A 16 -8.87 -0.21 -19.47
N LYS A 17 -8.59 0.39 -20.64
CA LYS A 17 -9.59 0.57 -21.70
C LYS A 17 -10.20 -0.76 -22.17
N ARG A 18 -9.46 -1.87 -22.13
CA ARG A 18 -9.96 -3.22 -22.46
C ARG A 18 -10.74 -3.89 -21.34
N LEU A 19 -10.41 -3.65 -20.08
CA LEU A 19 -11.13 -4.20 -18.93
C LEU A 19 -12.41 -3.42 -18.61
N PHE A 20 -12.43 -2.12 -18.89
CA PHE A 20 -13.51 -1.21 -18.55
C PHE A 20 -14.36 -0.77 -19.76
N PHE A 21 -14.55 -1.64 -20.77
CA PHE A 21 -15.32 -1.36 -22.01
C PHE A 21 -16.77 -0.85 -21.80
N LYS A 22 -17.27 -0.65 -20.57
CA LYS A 22 -18.63 -0.20 -20.27
C LYS A 22 -18.82 0.89 -19.20
N THR A 23 -17.79 1.54 -18.67
CA THR A 23 -18.02 2.58 -17.64
C THR A 23 -18.24 3.97 -18.23
N LYS A 24 -19.53 4.36 -18.24
CA LYS A 24 -20.09 5.70 -18.42
C LYS A 24 -19.62 6.67 -17.32
N LYS A 25 -19.53 7.95 -17.72
CA LYS A 25 -19.17 9.19 -16.98
C LYS A 25 -17.71 9.29 -16.53
N GLU A 26 -16.95 10.13 -17.24
CA GLU A 26 -15.73 10.74 -16.69
C GLU A 26 -16.10 11.45 -15.38
N ILE A 27 -15.51 10.99 -14.29
CA ILE A 27 -15.58 11.68 -13.00
C ILE A 27 -14.48 12.74 -13.06
N SER A 28 -14.86 14.00 -13.25
CA SER A 28 -13.95 15.13 -13.17
C SER A 28 -13.96 15.66 -11.75
N PHE A 29 -12.78 15.78 -11.15
CA PHE A 29 -12.59 16.46 -9.87
C PHE A 29 -12.09 17.88 -10.16
N SER A 30 -13.00 18.85 -10.05
CA SER A 30 -12.70 20.26 -10.30
C SER A 30 -12.30 21.00 -9.03
N SER A 31 -12.69 20.49 -7.87
CA SER A 31 -12.44 21.08 -6.56
C SER A 31 -12.17 20.03 -5.48
N PHE A 32 -11.63 20.47 -4.34
CA PHE A 32 -11.51 19.62 -3.15
C PHE A 32 -12.88 19.16 -2.61
N GLU A 33 -13.93 19.93 -2.87
CA GLU A 33 -15.30 19.61 -2.45
C GLU A 33 -15.82 18.35 -3.16
N ASP A 34 -15.44 18.16 -4.43
CA ASP A 34 -15.79 16.95 -5.19
C ASP A 34 -15.17 15.70 -4.56
N ILE A 35 -13.94 15.81 -4.03
CA ILE A 35 -13.26 14.73 -3.29
C ILE A 35 -13.99 14.45 -1.99
N ARG A 36 -14.45 15.49 -1.28
CA ARG A 36 -15.21 15.35 -0.04
C ARG A 36 -16.52 14.58 -0.28
N ILE A 37 -17.33 15.02 -1.23
CA ILE A 37 -18.61 14.37 -1.59
C ILE A 37 -18.39 12.92 -1.97
N TYR A 38 -17.37 12.63 -2.79
CA TYR A 38 -17.06 11.25 -3.17
C TYR A 38 -16.60 10.42 -1.97
N SER A 39 -15.80 11.00 -1.08
CA SER A 39 -15.31 10.33 0.12
C SER A 39 -16.42 10.02 1.13
N GLU A 40 -17.48 10.83 1.17
CA GLU A 40 -18.66 10.58 2.02
C GLU A 40 -19.46 9.35 1.57
N GLN A 41 -19.40 9.00 0.29
CA GLN A 41 -20.05 7.81 -0.27
C GLN A 41 -19.25 6.53 -0.01
N LEU A 42 -17.98 6.64 0.41
CA LEU A 42 -17.16 5.49 0.73
C LEU A 42 -17.58 4.88 2.08
N PRO A 43 -17.50 3.54 2.21
CA PRO A 43 -17.81 2.86 3.46
C PRO A 43 -16.77 3.20 4.53
N ASN A 44 -17.13 2.91 5.78
CA ASN A 44 -16.23 3.13 6.90
C ASN A 44 -15.17 2.02 6.97
N PHE A 45 -14.04 2.22 6.29
CA PHE A 45 -12.92 1.28 6.27
C PHE A 45 -12.24 1.06 7.63
N GLU A 46 -12.54 1.88 8.65
CA GLU A 46 -11.94 1.78 9.99
C GLU A 46 -12.81 0.99 10.99
N LYS A 47 -14.12 0.88 10.75
CA LYS A 47 -15.04 0.18 11.67
C LYS A 47 -15.64 -1.10 11.06
N GLU A 48 -15.81 -1.14 9.75
CA GLU A 48 -16.50 -2.25 9.09
C GLU A 48 -15.50 -3.27 8.53
N PHE A 49 -15.37 -4.39 9.23
CA PHE A 49 -14.48 -5.50 8.87
C PHE A 49 -15.29 -6.75 8.54
N ASN A 50 -15.45 -7.05 7.25
CA ASN A 50 -16.21 -8.20 6.75
C ASN A 50 -15.36 -9.14 5.88
N THR A 51 -14.08 -8.83 5.64
CA THR A 51 -13.16 -9.73 4.95
C THR A 51 -11.76 -9.71 5.55
N ILE A 52 -10.96 -10.71 5.20
CA ILE A 52 -9.57 -10.86 5.64
C ILE A 52 -8.68 -11.02 4.40
N ILE A 53 -7.55 -10.32 4.44
CA ILE A 53 -6.44 -10.46 3.51
C ILE A 53 -5.26 -11.06 4.27
N LYS A 54 -4.67 -12.14 3.75
CA LYS A 54 -3.47 -12.78 4.30
C LYS A 54 -2.32 -12.54 3.34
N ILE A 55 -1.22 -11.98 3.83
CA ILE A 55 -0.02 -11.71 3.04
C ILE A 55 1.24 -12.09 3.82
N TRP A 56 2.31 -12.34 3.07
CA TRP A 56 3.65 -12.57 3.61
C TRP A 56 4.55 -11.42 3.17
N LEU A 57 5.18 -10.75 4.14
CA LEU A 57 6.05 -9.59 3.92
C LEU A 57 7.53 -9.95 4.19
N PRO A 58 8.46 -9.29 3.49
CA PRO A 58 9.88 -9.34 3.84
C PRO A 58 10.13 -8.78 5.25
N ASP A 59 11.16 -9.29 5.94
CA ASP A 59 11.52 -8.86 7.30
C ASP A 59 11.77 -7.36 7.38
N ILE A 60 12.57 -6.81 6.47
CA ILE A 60 12.89 -5.37 6.44
C ILE A 60 11.64 -4.49 6.33
N VAL A 61 10.65 -4.91 5.52
CA VAL A 61 9.39 -4.18 5.35
C VAL A 61 8.55 -4.26 6.61
N TYR A 62 8.52 -5.43 7.24
CA TYR A 62 7.80 -5.63 8.50
C TYR A 62 8.41 -4.78 9.62
N ASP A 63 9.73 -4.67 9.69
CA ASP A 63 10.44 -3.83 10.66
C ASP A 63 10.18 -2.33 10.43
N CYS A 64 10.15 -1.88 9.18
CA CYS A 64 9.74 -0.51 8.85
C CYS A 64 8.34 -0.19 9.38
N ILE A 65 7.38 -1.10 9.22
CA ILE A 65 6.01 -0.93 9.73
C ILE A 65 6.02 -0.86 11.27
N GLN A 66 6.83 -1.67 11.94
CA GLN A 66 6.93 -1.61 13.39
C GLN A 66 7.51 -0.27 13.88
N ARG A 67 8.53 0.25 13.20
CA ARG A 67 9.15 1.55 13.55
C ARG A 67 8.18 2.72 13.38
N GLN A 68 7.25 2.65 12.42
CA GLN A 68 6.23 3.70 12.23
C GLN A 68 5.32 3.91 13.46
N LYS A 69 5.20 2.92 14.35
CA LYS A 69 4.47 3.08 15.62
C LYS A 69 5.07 4.16 16.52
N GLY A 70 6.40 4.34 16.47
CA GLY A 70 7.11 5.26 17.35
C GLY A 70 7.12 6.71 16.90
N VAL A 71 6.80 7.00 15.63
CA VAL A 71 7.09 8.32 15.01
C VAL A 71 5.82 9.06 14.54
N GLY A 72 4.64 8.45 14.62
CA GLY A 72 3.40 9.13 14.20
C GLY A 72 2.13 8.30 14.25
N PHE A 73 2.23 6.99 14.45
CA PHE A 73 1.11 6.07 14.62
C PHE A 73 1.14 5.39 16.00
N LEU A 74 1.30 6.17 17.08
CA LEU A 74 1.22 5.63 18.44
C LEU A 74 -0.14 4.94 18.66
N GLY A 75 -0.09 3.72 19.18
CA GLY A 75 -1.29 2.91 19.52
C GLY A 75 -1.90 2.12 18.36
N PHE A 76 -1.42 2.27 17.12
CA PHE A 76 -1.94 1.52 15.98
C PHE A 76 -1.34 0.11 15.88
N SER A 77 -2.17 -0.90 15.60
CA SER A 77 -1.69 -2.26 15.31
C SER A 77 -1.01 -2.33 13.93
N ASN A 78 -0.12 -3.31 13.70
CA ASN A 78 0.53 -3.48 12.38
C ASN A 78 -0.51 -3.66 11.25
N ALA A 79 -1.60 -4.38 11.54
CA ALA A 79 -2.69 -4.58 10.59
C ALA A 79 -3.39 -3.27 10.24
N GLU A 80 -3.52 -2.35 11.20
CA GLU A 80 -4.16 -1.06 11.00
C GLU A 80 -3.26 -0.07 10.24
N ILE A 81 -1.97 -0.05 10.53
CA ILE A 81 -0.99 0.71 9.73
C ILE A 81 -1.04 0.26 8.28
N ILE A 82 -0.97 -1.06 8.03
CA ILE A 82 -1.04 -1.60 6.67
C ILE A 82 -2.38 -1.25 6.02
N ARG A 83 -3.50 -1.34 6.75
CA ARG A 83 -4.81 -0.95 6.21
C ARG A 83 -4.83 0.52 5.77
N ASN A 84 -4.27 1.42 6.58
CA ASN A 84 -4.17 2.84 6.23
C ASN A 84 -3.32 3.06 4.97
N ILE A 85 -2.20 2.37 4.85
CA ILE A 85 -1.36 2.38 3.64
C ILE A 85 -2.20 1.97 2.41
N LEU A 86 -2.98 0.90 2.53
CA LEU A 86 -3.82 0.40 1.44
C LEU A 86 -4.97 1.35 1.08
N ILE A 87 -5.60 1.99 2.07
CA ILE A 87 -6.66 2.99 1.82
C ILE A 87 -6.07 4.21 1.12
N ILE A 88 -4.93 4.73 1.61
CA ILE A 88 -4.23 5.86 1.01
C ILE A 88 -3.81 5.52 -0.42
N HIS A 89 -3.40 4.28 -0.68
CA HIS A 89 -3.05 3.82 -2.01
C HIS A 89 -4.25 3.81 -2.97
N CYS A 90 -5.41 3.32 -2.53
CA CYS A 90 -6.61 3.23 -3.38
C CYS A 90 -7.31 4.58 -3.60
N TYR A 91 -7.41 5.41 -2.56
CA TYR A 91 -8.29 6.58 -2.55
C TYR A 91 -7.54 7.91 -2.35
N GLY A 92 -6.23 7.84 -2.08
CA GLY A 92 -5.42 9.01 -1.80
C GLY A 92 -5.52 9.49 -0.35
N PHE A 93 -4.56 10.34 0.02
CA PHE A 93 -4.46 10.88 1.36
C PHE A 93 -5.62 11.81 1.72
N SER A 94 -6.11 12.60 0.75
CA SER A 94 -7.23 13.53 0.98
C SER A 94 -8.53 12.81 1.34
N ALA A 95 -8.87 11.73 0.62
CA ALA A 95 -10.04 10.92 0.94
C ALA A 95 -9.89 10.23 2.30
N PHE A 96 -8.69 9.69 2.58
CA PHE A 96 -8.38 9.09 3.87
C PHE A 96 -8.59 10.06 5.04
N GLN A 97 -8.16 11.32 4.92
CA GLN A 97 -8.41 12.34 5.94
C GLN A 97 -9.90 12.60 6.18
N GLN A 98 -10.70 12.67 5.11
CA GLN A 98 -12.14 12.90 5.23
C GLN A 98 -12.85 11.73 5.91
N ILE A 99 -12.49 10.49 5.53
CA ILE A 99 -13.00 9.26 6.17
C ILE A 99 -12.67 9.27 7.67
N ARG A 100 -11.42 9.58 8.03
CA ARG A 100 -11.01 9.72 9.44
C ARG A 100 -11.74 10.85 10.16
N GLY A 101 -11.88 12.01 9.52
CA GLY A 101 -12.55 13.18 10.05
C GLY A 101 -14.01 12.90 10.42
N ARG A 102 -14.72 12.17 9.55
CA ARG A 102 -16.10 11.69 9.79
C ARG A 102 -16.20 10.74 10.97
N ASN A 103 -15.16 9.91 11.16
CA ASN A 103 -15.17 8.80 12.11
C ASN A 103 -14.56 9.14 13.47
N LYS A 104 -14.20 10.41 13.73
CA LYS A 104 -13.77 10.90 15.05
C LYS A 104 -14.91 10.86 16.07
N SER A 105 -15.25 9.66 16.46
CA SER A 105 -15.87 9.29 17.74
C SER A 105 -14.86 8.36 18.42
N THR A 106 -14.02 8.98 19.27
CA THR A 106 -13.11 8.40 20.28
C THR A 106 -12.00 7.45 19.78
N PRO A 107 -10.73 7.59 20.25
CA PRO A 107 -9.69 6.62 19.94
C PRO A 107 -10.00 5.33 20.69
N SER A 108 -10.34 4.27 19.95
CA SER A 108 -10.35 2.90 20.48
C SER A 108 -8.89 2.48 20.72
N GLN A 109 -8.37 2.77 21.91
CA GLN A 109 -7.22 2.05 22.44
C GLN A 109 -7.65 0.59 22.64
N GLN A 110 -7.35 -0.26 21.67
CA GLN A 110 -7.29 -1.69 21.91
C GLN A 110 -5.85 -2.14 21.68
N GLU A 111 -5.05 -2.03 22.73
CA GLU A 111 -3.87 -2.86 22.89
C GLU A 111 -4.31 -4.32 22.89
N LYS A 112 -3.92 -5.05 21.85
CA LYS A 112 -3.91 -6.51 21.88
C LYS A 112 -2.50 -6.97 21.58
N GLU A 113 -1.78 -7.27 22.66
CA GLU A 113 -0.63 -8.15 22.59
C GLU A 113 -1.07 -9.47 21.98
N SER A 114 -0.31 -9.95 20.99
CA SER A 114 -0.42 -11.34 20.56
C SER A 114 0.96 -11.97 20.62
N ASN A 115 1.12 -12.86 21.60
CA ASN A 115 2.22 -13.81 21.67
C ASN A 115 2.28 -14.59 20.36
N LYS A 116 3.44 -14.56 19.70
CA LYS A 116 3.72 -15.37 18.50
C LYS A 116 4.54 -16.59 18.89
N LEU A 117 3.91 -17.76 18.83
CA LEU A 117 4.59 -19.04 18.68
C LEU A 117 4.75 -19.32 17.18
N TYR A 118 5.98 -19.62 16.76
CA TYR A 118 6.35 -19.82 15.36
C TYR A 118 6.08 -21.25 14.88
N SER A 119 5.58 -21.38 13.65
CA SER A 119 5.76 -22.58 12.82
C SER A 119 6.12 -22.13 11.40
N ARG A 120 7.12 -22.78 10.81
CA ARG A 120 7.79 -22.45 9.53
C ARG A 120 6.98 -22.84 8.28
N SER A 121 7.50 -22.37 7.13
CA SER A 121 7.25 -22.73 5.71
C SER A 121 6.41 -21.68 4.95
N ILE A 122 6.68 -21.25 3.71
CA ILE A 122 7.45 -21.75 2.55
C ILE A 122 8.16 -20.56 1.86
N GLU A 123 9.30 -20.85 1.22
CA GLU A 123 10.24 -19.91 0.61
C GLU A 123 9.75 -19.30 -0.71
N TRP A 124 9.91 -17.97 -0.83
CA TRP A 124 10.09 -17.28 -2.10
C TRP A 124 11.29 -16.35 -1.93
N GLU A 125 12.34 -16.58 -2.69
CA GLU A 125 13.54 -15.75 -2.72
C GLU A 125 13.26 -14.47 -3.52
N ASN A 126 13.02 -13.37 -2.80
CA ASN A 126 13.41 -12.06 -3.31
C ASN A 126 14.84 -11.82 -2.82
N ASP A 127 15.80 -12.18 -3.66
CA ASP A 127 17.23 -12.33 -3.32
C ASP A 127 17.91 -11.06 -2.75
N GLN A 128 17.22 -9.91 -2.72
CA GLN A 128 17.77 -8.63 -2.27
C GLN A 128 17.03 -7.95 -1.10
N LEU A 129 15.76 -8.31 -0.83
CA LEU A 129 15.01 -7.85 0.37
C LEU A 129 14.84 -8.96 1.42
N GLY A 130 15.33 -10.16 1.12
CA GLY A 130 15.18 -11.34 1.96
C GLY A 130 13.89 -12.12 1.69
N LYS A 131 13.71 -13.22 2.42
CA LYS A 131 12.55 -14.12 2.31
C LYS A 131 11.29 -13.43 2.84
N ASN A 132 10.14 -13.79 2.28
CA ASN A 132 8.83 -13.32 2.75
C ASN A 132 8.39 -14.11 4.00
N VAL A 133 8.98 -13.82 5.16
CA VAL A 133 8.81 -14.66 6.37
C VAL A 133 7.64 -14.21 7.26
N ASN A 134 7.25 -12.93 7.21
CA ASN A 134 6.24 -12.41 8.13
C ASN A 134 4.83 -12.53 7.58
N GLY A 135 4.09 -13.53 8.07
CA GLY A 135 2.65 -13.67 7.83
C GLY A 135 1.84 -12.61 8.58
N VAL A 136 1.06 -11.81 7.83
CA VAL A 136 0.17 -10.78 8.38
C VAL A 136 -1.27 -11.02 7.93
N LYS A 137 -2.21 -10.90 8.88
CA LYS A 137 -3.65 -10.95 8.64
C LYS A 137 -4.23 -9.55 8.79
N ILE A 138 -4.90 -9.06 7.76
CA ILE A 138 -5.48 -7.71 7.72
C ILE A 138 -6.99 -7.89 7.57
N SER A 139 -7.74 -7.58 8.61
CA SER A 139 -9.20 -7.47 8.52
C SER A 139 -9.54 -6.13 7.86
N CYS A 140 -10.37 -6.13 6.81
CA CYS A 140 -10.76 -4.93 6.07
C CYS A 140 -12.19 -5.05 5.53
N HIS A 141 -12.69 -3.96 4.94
CA HIS A 141 -13.95 -3.95 4.21
C HIS A 141 -13.80 -4.67 2.84
N THR A 142 -14.85 -5.36 2.39
CA THR A 142 -14.90 -6.09 1.11
C THR A 142 -14.60 -5.18 -0.07
N LYS A 143 -15.21 -4.00 -0.11
CA LYS A 143 -14.91 -2.96 -1.13
C LYS A 143 -13.42 -2.67 -1.28
N LEU A 144 -12.67 -2.51 -0.18
CA LEU A 144 -11.22 -2.26 -0.26
C LEU A 144 -10.49 -3.45 -0.90
N LYS A 145 -10.85 -4.68 -0.51
CA LYS A 145 -10.26 -5.89 -1.08
C LYS A 145 -10.57 -6.03 -2.57
N GLU A 146 -11.81 -5.77 -2.98
CA GLU A 146 -12.23 -5.82 -4.38
C GLU A 146 -11.52 -4.76 -5.22
N ASP A 147 -11.40 -3.53 -4.72
CA ASP A 147 -10.70 -2.45 -5.42
C ASP A 147 -9.20 -2.74 -5.55
N LEU A 148 -8.57 -3.31 -4.52
CA LEU A 148 -7.18 -3.80 -4.60
C LEU A 148 -7.04 -4.95 -5.59
N GLN A 149 -8.01 -5.87 -5.66
CA GLN A 149 -8.01 -6.97 -6.63
C GLN A 149 -8.09 -6.44 -8.06
N ARG A 150 -9.00 -5.51 -8.34
CA ARG A 150 -9.10 -4.86 -9.66
C ARG A 150 -7.78 -4.19 -10.08
N LEU A 151 -7.12 -3.52 -9.14
CA LEU A 151 -5.82 -2.90 -9.41
C LEU A 151 -4.70 -3.92 -9.62
N ALA A 152 -4.74 -5.07 -8.93
CA ALA A 152 -3.82 -6.17 -9.13
C ALA A 152 -4.01 -6.81 -10.51
N ASP A 153 -5.27 -7.07 -10.89
CA ASP A 153 -5.65 -7.64 -12.18
C ASP A 153 -5.20 -6.75 -13.35
N LEU A 154 -5.31 -5.42 -13.20
CA LEU A 154 -4.80 -4.45 -14.19
C LEU A 154 -3.29 -4.54 -14.42
N ARG A 155 -2.55 -5.00 -13.42
CA ARG A 155 -1.10 -5.17 -13.46
C ARG A 155 -0.66 -6.63 -13.66
N GLU A 156 -1.62 -7.54 -13.87
CA GLU A 156 -1.37 -8.97 -14.03
C GLU A 156 -0.60 -9.58 -12.84
N LEU A 157 -0.85 -9.06 -11.64
CA LEU A 157 -0.26 -9.55 -10.39
C LEU A 157 -1.33 -10.25 -9.55
N SER A 158 -0.91 -11.23 -8.74
CA SER A 158 -1.80 -11.72 -7.69
C SER A 158 -2.02 -10.61 -6.64
N LEU A 159 -3.16 -10.67 -5.93
CA LEU A 159 -3.47 -9.70 -4.88
C LEU A 159 -2.36 -9.59 -3.83
N GLY A 160 -1.76 -10.73 -3.44
CA GLY A 160 -0.69 -10.78 -2.46
C GLY A 160 0.60 -10.10 -2.95
N GLU A 161 0.99 -10.35 -4.20
CA GLU A 161 2.15 -9.70 -4.83
C GLU A 161 1.94 -8.20 -4.98
N TYR A 162 0.76 -7.81 -5.46
CA TYR A 162 0.41 -6.41 -5.64
C TYR A 162 0.46 -5.66 -4.30
N ILE A 163 -0.19 -6.19 -3.26
CA ILE A 163 -0.17 -5.59 -1.92
C ILE A 163 1.24 -5.52 -1.36
N ARG A 164 2.06 -6.58 -1.54
CA ARG A 164 3.46 -6.57 -1.12
C ARG A 164 4.24 -5.46 -1.82
N LYS A 165 4.07 -5.28 -3.13
CA LYS A 165 4.71 -4.20 -3.89
C LYS A 165 4.27 -2.83 -3.34
N VAL A 166 2.97 -2.62 -3.13
CA VAL A 166 2.44 -1.36 -2.55
C VAL A 166 3.04 -1.05 -1.18
N ILE A 167 3.05 -2.02 -0.26
CA ILE A 167 3.57 -1.82 1.10
C ILE A 167 5.09 -1.58 1.05
N THR A 168 5.82 -2.35 0.25
CA THR A 168 7.27 -2.18 0.09
C THR A 168 7.59 -0.79 -0.46
N THR A 169 6.87 -0.35 -1.49
CA THR A 169 7.00 1.00 -2.06
C THR A 169 6.66 2.09 -1.06
N HIS A 170 5.65 1.88 -0.22
CA HIS A 170 5.32 2.84 0.83
C HIS A 170 6.43 2.95 1.89
N CYS A 171 6.99 1.82 2.35
CA CYS A 171 7.98 1.80 3.41
C CYS A 171 9.38 2.25 2.97
N LEU A 172 9.81 1.84 1.77
CA LEU A 172 11.16 2.06 1.27
C LEU A 172 11.24 3.21 0.25
N GLY A 173 10.10 3.67 -0.27
CA GLY A 173 10.07 4.58 -1.41
C GLY A 173 10.70 3.95 -2.66
N ASN A 174 10.68 4.66 -3.79
CA ASN A 174 11.31 4.14 -5.01
C ASN A 174 12.85 4.16 -4.96
N GLY A 175 13.43 4.88 -4.00
CA GLY A 175 14.88 4.98 -3.82
C GLY A 175 15.51 3.70 -3.26
N PHE A 176 14.88 3.06 -2.28
CA PHE A 176 15.44 1.87 -1.62
C PHE A 176 14.80 0.54 -2.08
N ILE A 177 13.92 0.58 -3.09
CA ILE A 177 13.42 -0.64 -3.73
C ILE A 177 14.51 -1.13 -4.71
N PRO A 178 15.00 -2.37 -4.56
CA PRO A 178 16.05 -2.88 -5.44
C PRO A 178 15.60 -3.01 -6.91
N PHE A 179 14.31 -3.25 -7.15
CA PHE A 179 13.74 -3.48 -8.48
C PHE A 179 12.50 -2.64 -8.77
N ASP A 180 12.57 -1.85 -9.83
CA ASP A 180 11.41 -1.70 -10.70
C ASP A 180 11.87 -2.19 -12.07
N GLU A 181 11.22 -3.22 -12.61
CA GLU A 181 11.50 -3.73 -13.98
C GLU A 181 11.30 -2.64 -15.05
N ALA A 182 10.71 -1.51 -14.67
CA ALA A 182 10.54 -0.33 -15.48
C ALA A 182 11.71 0.68 -15.42
N LEU A 183 12.67 0.51 -14.51
CA LEU A 183 13.84 1.39 -14.41
C LEU A 183 14.90 0.93 -15.42
N SER A 184 15.25 1.83 -16.33
CA SER A 184 16.40 1.66 -17.20
C SER A 184 17.68 1.47 -16.38
N SER A 185 18.69 0.81 -16.96
CA SER A 185 20.00 0.61 -16.30
C SER A 185 20.62 1.93 -15.80
N GLN A 186 20.33 3.05 -16.49
CA GLN A 186 20.77 4.40 -16.12
C GLN A 186 20.09 4.92 -14.85
N GLU A 187 18.79 4.64 -14.65
CA GLU A 187 18.08 5.07 -13.45
C GLU A 187 18.50 4.25 -12.22
N VAL A 188 18.84 2.97 -12.42
CA VAL A 188 19.42 2.12 -11.36
C VAL A 188 20.79 2.65 -10.92
N GLU A 189 21.63 3.06 -11.87
CA GLU A 189 22.94 3.63 -11.60
C GLU A 189 22.84 4.98 -10.89
N LEU A 190 21.96 5.87 -11.35
CA LEU A 190 21.68 7.16 -10.72
C LEU A 190 21.15 6.98 -9.29
N ARG A 191 20.22 6.05 -9.08
CA ARG A 191 19.68 5.71 -7.75
C ARG A 191 20.79 5.25 -6.81
N ASN A 192 21.62 4.30 -7.26
CA ASN A 192 22.72 3.78 -6.45
C ASN A 192 23.75 4.87 -6.12
N LYS A 193 24.00 5.80 -7.06
CA LYS A 193 24.85 6.97 -6.81
C LYS A 193 24.25 7.89 -5.75
N ILE A 194 22.96 8.25 -5.85
CA ILE A 194 22.27 9.09 -4.85
C ILE A 194 22.37 8.48 -3.45
N ILE A 195 22.16 7.17 -3.32
CA ILE A 195 22.25 6.48 -2.03
C ILE A 195 23.69 6.52 -1.49
N ARG A 196 24.70 6.25 -2.32
CA ARG A 196 26.11 6.32 -1.91
C ARG A 196 26.50 7.73 -1.47
N ASP A 197 26.09 8.74 -2.23
CA ASP A 197 26.37 10.14 -1.93
C ASP A 197 25.70 10.58 -0.61
N PHE A 198 24.48 10.08 -0.32
CA PHE A 198 23.81 10.31 0.95
C PHE A 198 24.54 9.63 2.13
N LEU A 199 24.97 8.38 1.95
CA LEU A 199 25.68 7.61 2.99
C LEU A 199 27.11 8.11 3.24
N ALA A 200 27.74 8.77 2.27
CA ALA A 200 29.08 9.35 2.39
C ALA A 200 29.11 10.73 3.07
N GLN A 201 27.95 11.29 3.41
CA GLN A 201 27.82 12.57 4.13
C GLN A 201 27.73 12.41 5.66
N GLU A 202 27.75 11.17 6.16
CA GLU A 202 27.94 10.81 7.58
C GLU A 202 29.41 10.50 7.89
#